data_AF-A0A7L3D5W5-F1
#
_entry.id   AF-A0A7L3D5W5-F1
#
_cell.length_a   1.000
_cell.length_b   1.000
_cell.length_c   1.000
_cell.angle_alpha   90.00
_cell.angle_beta   90.00
_cell.angle_gamma   90.00
#
_symmetry.space_group_name_H-M   'P 1'
#
loop_
_entity.id
_entity.type
_entity.pdbx_description
1 polymer ?
#
loop_
_entity_poly.entity_id
_entity_poly.type
_entity_poly.pdbx_seq_one_letter_code
_entity_poly.pdbx_strand_id
1 'polypeptide(L)'
;LLLDLLPPGVCNLLNPAAIYANNEISLGDVEIYGFDYDYTLAQYSNLLHSMIFNTARDILIEQFKYPEGLGKYDYIPGFAIRGLHYDVQKSLLMKIDAFHYVQLGTAYRGLKPVPDEEVIELHGGTQHIPLYQMSDFYGKGPSLKQFMDIFSLPEMTLLSSVIDYFITHGIEFDQVHLYKDISDAIRDVHVKGVMYKWIEKDLEQYILHGDEIYAVLNRLVNHKKKLFLITNSPFSFVDKGMKHMVGKNWRDLFDMVIVQADKPNFFTDRRKPFRKLDDKGSLQWDKINQLEKGKIYKEGNLFDFLRLTGWRGSKVLYFGDHLYSDLADLMLRHGWRTGAIVPELETEIRIINTEQYMHSLTWQQALTGLLERMQMYQDAESKQVLLEWMKERQEIRSLTKNLFNPQFGSIFRTFHNPTYFSRRLVRFSDIYMASISCLLNYDVNFTFYPRRTPLQHEAPLWMDQLCTGCMKTPFLEEMVHIR
;
A
#
# COMPACT_ATOMS: atom_id res chain seq x y z
N LEU A 1 -32.20 23.68 0.55
CA LEU A 1 -32.82 22.77 1.55
C LEU A 1 -31.98 21.51 1.84
N LEU A 2 -30.73 21.40 1.38
CA LEU A 2 -29.83 20.29 1.75
C LEU A 2 -28.85 20.64 2.89
N LEU A 3 -28.74 21.92 3.25
CA LEU A 3 -27.85 22.42 4.31
C LEU A 3 -28.40 22.20 5.74
N ASP A 4 -29.71 21.95 5.89
CA ASP A 4 -30.36 21.82 7.21
C ASP A 4 -30.43 20.36 7.73
N LEU A 5 -29.84 19.40 7.01
CA LEU A 5 -29.82 17.98 7.40
C LEU A 5 -28.51 17.53 8.07
N LEU A 6 -27.52 18.41 8.18
CA LEU A 6 -26.27 18.11 8.86
C LEU A 6 -26.27 18.81 10.22
N PRO A 7 -26.38 18.09 11.35
CA PRO A 7 -26.18 18.69 12.65
C PRO A 7 -24.79 19.33 12.70
N PRO A 8 -24.67 20.60 13.13
CA PRO A 8 -23.39 21.29 13.24
C PRO A 8 -22.56 20.63 14.35
N GLY A 9 -21.72 19.67 13.98
CA GLY A 9 -20.84 18.92 14.89
C GLY A 9 -20.62 17.43 14.60
N VAL A 10 -21.27 16.83 13.60
CA VAL A 10 -21.25 15.35 13.40
C VAL A 10 -20.16 14.83 12.44
N CYS A 11 -19.44 15.68 11.72
CA CYS A 11 -18.25 15.27 10.96
C CYS A 11 -16.98 15.78 11.64
N ASN A 12 -16.51 15.07 12.68
CA ASN A 12 -15.10 15.21 13.04
C ASN A 12 -14.28 14.74 11.84
N LEU A 13 -13.60 15.69 11.17
CA LEU A 13 -12.72 15.38 10.05
C LEU A 13 -11.74 14.28 10.46
N LEU A 14 -11.51 13.32 9.57
CA LEU A 14 -10.57 12.23 9.82
C LEU A 14 -9.16 12.80 9.95
N ASN A 15 -8.42 12.42 10.98
CA ASN A 15 -7.04 12.87 11.16
C ASN A 15 -6.11 12.07 10.21
N PRO A 16 -5.40 12.73 9.26
CA PRO A 16 -4.46 12.05 8.36
C PRO A 16 -3.28 11.37 9.07
N ALA A 17 -2.95 11.82 10.29
CA ALA A 17 -1.90 11.26 11.13
C ALA A 17 -2.41 10.22 12.15
N ALA A 18 -3.60 9.65 11.92
CA ALA A 18 -4.16 8.60 12.74
C ALA A 18 -3.62 7.21 12.38
N ILE A 19 -3.64 6.32 13.37
CA ILE A 19 -3.39 4.89 13.19
C ILE A 19 -4.74 4.17 13.10
N TYR A 20 -4.90 3.35 12.07
CA TYR A 20 -6.12 2.59 11.82
C TYR A 20 -5.91 1.12 12.16
N ALA A 21 -6.85 0.53 12.90
CA ALA A 21 -6.74 -0.85 13.37
C ALA A 21 -7.70 -1.79 12.62
N ASN A 22 -7.13 -2.89 12.13
CA ASN A 22 -7.84 -4.05 11.60
C ASN A 22 -8.10 -5.09 12.69
N ASN A 23 -7.18 -5.20 13.66
CA ASN A 23 -7.28 -6.07 14.83
C ASN A 23 -7.00 -5.28 16.11
N GLU A 24 -7.44 -5.80 17.24
CA GLU A 24 -7.15 -5.22 18.55
C GLU A 24 -5.66 -5.35 18.88
N ILE A 25 -5.01 -4.25 19.22
CA ILE A 25 -3.59 -4.24 19.63
C ILE A 25 -3.35 -3.24 20.76
N SER A 26 -2.79 -3.74 21.85
CA SER A 26 -2.24 -2.93 22.94
C SER A 26 -0.75 -2.69 22.68
N LEU A 27 -0.35 -1.41 22.55
CA LEU A 27 1.07 -1.05 22.47
C LEU A 27 1.83 -1.34 23.78
N GLY A 28 1.11 -1.43 24.89
CA GLY A 28 1.66 -1.80 26.20
C GLY A 28 2.26 -3.20 26.19
N ASP A 29 1.58 -4.14 25.52
CA ASP A 29 1.98 -5.56 25.43
C ASP A 29 3.13 -5.80 24.44
N VAL A 30 3.37 -4.85 23.54
CA VAL A 30 4.48 -4.93 22.58
C VAL A 30 5.77 -4.55 23.27
N GLU A 31 6.72 -5.48 23.35
CA GLU A 31 8.04 -5.27 23.97
C GLU A 31 9.13 -4.99 22.91
N ILE A 32 8.94 -5.48 21.68
CA ILE A 32 9.93 -5.44 20.61
C ILE A 32 9.32 -4.82 19.35
N TYR A 33 10.00 -3.82 18.81
CA TYR A 33 9.61 -3.09 17.61
C TYR A 33 10.63 -3.36 16.50
N GLY A 34 10.15 -3.85 15.38
CA GLY A 34 10.96 -4.09 14.19
C GLY A 34 10.55 -3.17 13.06
N PHE A 35 11.51 -2.80 12.21
CA PHE A 35 11.27 -1.91 11.09
C PHE A 35 11.93 -2.44 9.82
N ASP A 36 11.29 -2.23 8.67
CA ASP A 36 11.99 -2.05 7.42
C ASP A 36 12.61 -0.66 7.33
N TYR A 37 13.53 -0.46 6.37
CA TYR A 37 14.19 0.80 6.12
C TYR A 37 13.48 1.61 5.03
N ASP A 38 13.52 1.15 3.79
CA ASP A 38 13.02 1.87 2.61
C ASP A 38 11.49 2.01 2.68
N TYR A 39 10.97 3.23 2.44
CA TYR A 39 9.56 3.62 2.58
C TYR A 39 8.87 3.35 3.93
N THR A 40 9.60 2.82 4.91
CA THR A 40 9.12 2.60 6.29
C THR A 40 9.74 3.60 7.26
N LEU A 41 11.07 3.58 7.42
CA LEU A 41 11.79 4.61 8.19
C LEU A 41 12.21 5.76 7.28
N ALA A 42 12.75 5.45 6.09
CA ALA A 42 13.16 6.44 5.11
C ALA A 42 12.09 6.60 4.03
N GLN A 43 11.30 7.67 4.10
CA GLN A 43 10.34 8.01 3.05
C GLN A 43 11.02 8.84 1.97
N TYR A 44 10.81 8.49 0.70
CA TYR A 44 11.50 9.12 -0.42
C TYR A 44 10.64 10.12 -1.19
N SER A 45 11.28 11.15 -1.74
CA SER A 45 10.66 12.13 -2.63
C SER A 45 10.20 11.51 -3.96
N ASN A 46 9.07 11.99 -4.48
CA ASN A 46 8.50 11.59 -5.77
C ASN A 46 9.43 11.86 -6.96
N LEU A 47 10.44 12.74 -6.80
CA LEU A 47 11.49 12.96 -7.81
C LEU A 47 12.20 11.66 -8.20
N LEU A 48 12.30 10.71 -7.25
CA LEU A 48 12.95 9.44 -7.47
C LEU A 48 12.24 8.61 -8.55
N HIS A 49 10.90 8.69 -8.64
CA HIS A 49 10.12 7.94 -9.62
C HIS A 49 10.48 8.36 -11.06
N SER A 50 10.61 9.66 -11.29
CA SER A 50 11.03 10.20 -12.59
C SER A 50 12.44 9.75 -12.98
N MET A 51 13.36 9.72 -12.02
CA MET A 51 14.74 9.27 -12.27
C MET A 51 14.83 7.78 -12.60
N ILE A 52 14.09 6.94 -11.87
CA ILE A 52 14.00 5.51 -12.13
C ILE A 52 13.44 5.27 -13.53
N PHE A 53 12.33 5.94 -13.87
CA PHE A 53 11.71 5.84 -15.19
C PHE A 53 12.68 6.24 -16.30
N ASN A 54 13.28 7.43 -16.22
CA ASN A 54 14.15 7.96 -17.26
C ASN A 54 15.37 7.06 -17.46
N THR A 55 15.99 6.60 -16.37
CA THR A 55 17.17 5.73 -16.45
C THR A 55 16.82 4.36 -17.02
N ALA A 56 15.68 3.78 -16.64
CA ALA A 56 15.24 2.50 -17.21
C ALA A 56 14.88 2.64 -18.70
N ARG A 57 14.23 3.73 -19.10
CA ARG A 57 13.99 4.07 -20.51
C ARG A 57 15.30 4.17 -21.29
N ASP A 58 16.28 4.89 -20.76
CA ASP A 58 17.57 5.08 -21.43
C ASP A 58 18.34 3.74 -21.52
N ILE A 59 18.25 2.87 -20.50
CA ILE A 59 18.75 1.49 -20.58
C ILE A 59 18.08 0.71 -21.72
N LEU A 60 16.76 0.80 -21.88
CA LEU A 60 16.04 0.12 -22.97
C LEU A 60 16.54 0.58 -24.35
N ILE A 61 16.73 1.89 -24.54
CA ILE A 61 17.21 2.45 -25.80
C ILE A 61 18.67 2.05 -26.06
N GLU A 62 19.55 2.28 -25.08
CA GLU A 62 20.99 2.15 -25.26
C GLU A 62 21.46 0.69 -25.26
N GLN A 63 20.92 -0.14 -24.37
CA GLN A 63 21.39 -1.51 -24.12
C GLN A 63 20.50 -2.54 -24.82
N PHE A 64 19.18 -2.39 -24.72
CA PHE A 64 18.22 -3.32 -25.35
C PHE A 64 17.86 -2.94 -26.79
N LYS A 65 18.36 -1.79 -27.28
CA LYS A 65 18.16 -1.29 -28.66
C LYS A 65 16.70 -1.07 -29.02
N TYR A 66 15.89 -0.65 -28.04
CA TYR A 66 14.55 -0.17 -28.30
C TYR A 66 14.58 1.13 -29.11
N PRO A 67 13.50 1.49 -29.84
CA PRO A 67 13.47 2.67 -30.70
C PRO A 67 13.85 3.97 -29.99
N GLU A 68 14.73 4.77 -30.59
CA GLU A 68 15.18 6.07 -30.04
C GLU A 68 14.03 7.06 -29.81
N GLY A 69 12.92 6.91 -30.54
CA GLY A 69 11.72 7.72 -30.37
C GLY A 69 11.10 7.61 -28.97
N LEU A 70 11.40 6.56 -28.20
CA LEU A 70 11.01 6.43 -26.80
C LEU A 70 11.60 7.54 -25.92
N GLY A 71 12.74 8.14 -26.31
CA GLY A 71 13.34 9.26 -25.59
C GLY A 71 12.45 10.50 -25.49
N LYS A 72 11.34 10.55 -26.24
CA LYS A 72 10.30 11.60 -26.16
C LYS A 72 9.28 11.39 -25.05
N TYR A 73 9.25 10.21 -24.44
CA TYR A 73 8.33 9.89 -23.34
C TYR A 73 9.00 10.21 -22.03
N ASP A 74 8.36 11.06 -21.22
CA ASP A 74 8.75 11.35 -19.86
C ASP A 74 7.87 10.60 -18.86
N TYR A 75 8.34 10.49 -17.62
CA TYR A 75 7.50 9.97 -16.53
C TYR A 75 6.27 10.86 -16.36
N ILE A 76 5.10 10.23 -16.23
CA ILE A 76 3.81 10.90 -16.02
C ILE A 76 3.40 10.72 -14.56
N PRO A 77 3.63 11.72 -13.68
CA PRO A 77 3.24 11.61 -12.28
C PRO A 77 1.73 11.38 -12.14
N GLY A 78 1.37 10.40 -11.32
CA GLY A 78 -0.04 10.07 -11.08
C GLY A 78 -0.74 9.40 -12.27
N PHE A 79 -0.03 8.89 -13.28
CA PHE A 79 -0.68 8.01 -14.27
C PHE A 79 -1.13 6.70 -13.62
N ALA A 80 -0.22 6.01 -12.93
CA ALA A 80 -0.49 4.75 -12.23
C ALA A 80 -0.62 4.97 -10.71
N ILE A 81 -1.33 4.06 -10.04
CA ILE A 81 -1.44 3.99 -8.59
C ILE A 81 -0.93 2.65 -8.07
N ARG A 82 -0.61 2.57 -6.77
CA ARG A 82 -0.16 1.33 -6.13
C ARG A 82 -1.28 0.28 -6.10
N GLY A 83 -0.93 -0.98 -6.28
CA GLY A 83 -1.84 -2.13 -6.17
C GLY A 83 -2.55 -2.54 -7.47
N LEU A 84 -2.24 -1.90 -8.61
CA LEU A 84 -2.76 -2.28 -9.92
C LEU A 84 -2.22 -3.63 -10.39
N HIS A 85 -2.92 -4.21 -11.36
CA HIS A 85 -2.57 -5.48 -12.00
C HIS A 85 -2.25 -5.26 -13.46
N TYR A 86 -1.24 -5.97 -13.94
CA TYR A 86 -0.87 -5.98 -15.35
C TYR A 86 -1.01 -7.39 -15.91
N ASP A 87 -1.92 -7.54 -16.88
CA ASP A 87 -2.05 -8.74 -17.69
C ASP A 87 -0.98 -8.71 -18.78
N VAL A 88 0.05 -9.54 -18.60
CA VAL A 88 1.18 -9.63 -19.51
C VAL A 88 0.73 -10.09 -20.89
N GLN A 89 -0.16 -11.09 -20.97
CA GLN A 89 -0.60 -11.65 -22.24
C GLN A 89 -1.45 -10.66 -23.05
N LYS A 90 -2.22 -9.82 -22.37
CA LYS A 90 -3.14 -8.85 -23.01
C LYS A 90 -2.58 -7.44 -23.08
N SER A 91 -1.43 -7.18 -22.45
CA SER A 91 -0.85 -5.85 -22.30
C SER A 91 -1.81 -4.84 -21.67
N LEU A 92 -2.53 -5.27 -20.63
CA LEU A 92 -3.54 -4.44 -19.94
C LEU A 92 -3.12 -4.12 -18.51
N LEU A 93 -3.05 -2.82 -18.20
CA LEU A 93 -2.98 -2.32 -16.84
C LEU A 93 -4.40 -2.07 -16.31
N MET A 94 -4.76 -2.70 -15.20
CA MET A 94 -6.13 -2.77 -14.69
C MET A 94 -6.19 -2.64 -13.18
N LYS A 95 -7.30 -2.09 -12.69
CA LYS A 95 -7.63 -2.12 -11.27
C LYS A 95 -8.60 -3.25 -10.97
N ILE A 96 -8.29 -4.05 -9.96
CA ILE A 96 -9.07 -5.24 -9.58
C ILE A 96 -9.55 -5.10 -8.15
N ASP A 97 -10.80 -5.47 -7.90
CA ASP A 97 -11.41 -5.47 -6.58
C ASP A 97 -11.07 -6.72 -5.75
N ALA A 98 -11.47 -6.73 -4.48
CA ALA A 98 -11.23 -7.83 -3.55
C ALA A 98 -11.84 -9.18 -3.99
N PHE A 99 -12.83 -9.15 -4.88
CA PHE A 99 -13.55 -10.29 -5.41
C PHE A 99 -13.04 -10.72 -6.80
N HIS A 100 -11.92 -10.16 -7.25
CA HIS A 100 -11.28 -10.41 -8.55
C HIS A 100 -12.05 -9.87 -9.76
N TYR A 101 -12.88 -8.84 -9.58
CA TYR A 101 -13.50 -8.14 -10.71
C TYR A 101 -12.67 -6.95 -11.13
N VAL A 102 -12.44 -6.81 -12.45
CA VAL A 102 -11.87 -5.60 -13.03
C VAL A 102 -12.86 -4.45 -12.83
N GLN A 103 -12.39 -3.34 -12.27
CA GLN A 103 -13.19 -2.13 -12.20
C GLN A 103 -13.30 -1.54 -13.61
N LEU A 104 -14.52 -1.50 -14.15
CA LEU A 104 -14.80 -0.84 -15.43
C LEU A 104 -14.35 0.63 -15.45
N GLY A 105 -13.92 1.10 -16.62
CA GLY A 105 -13.34 2.43 -16.84
C GLY A 105 -11.96 2.61 -16.21
N THR A 106 -11.26 1.52 -15.87
CA THR A 106 -9.90 1.55 -15.29
C THR A 106 -8.94 0.56 -15.94
N ALA A 107 -9.23 0.14 -17.17
CA ALA A 107 -8.34 -0.69 -17.98
C ALA A 107 -7.64 0.16 -19.04
N TYR A 108 -6.33 -0.01 -19.16
CA TYR A 108 -5.48 0.75 -20.08
C TYR A 108 -4.59 -0.18 -20.88
N ARG A 109 -4.48 0.08 -22.19
CA ARG A 109 -3.49 -0.52 -23.10
C ARG A 109 -2.57 0.59 -23.56
N GLY A 110 -1.31 0.52 -23.14
CA GLY A 110 -0.41 1.66 -23.25
C GLY A 110 -0.90 2.82 -22.37
N LEU A 111 -1.03 4.02 -22.94
CA LEU A 111 -1.55 5.21 -22.27
C LEU A 111 -3.03 5.49 -22.57
N LYS A 112 -3.69 4.63 -23.36
CA LYS A 112 -5.07 4.81 -23.79
C LYS A 112 -6.02 3.91 -23.00
N PRO A 113 -7.19 4.42 -22.60
CA PRO A 113 -8.22 3.60 -21.95
C PRO A 113 -8.76 2.58 -22.95
N VAL A 114 -9.10 1.40 -22.46
CA VAL A 114 -9.75 0.33 -23.23
C VAL A 114 -11.25 0.36 -22.95
N PRO A 115 -12.12 0.30 -23.97
CA PRO A 115 -13.56 0.23 -23.77
C PRO A 115 -13.97 -0.97 -22.91
N ASP A 116 -14.99 -0.78 -22.07
CA ASP A 116 -15.43 -1.81 -21.12
C ASP A 116 -15.91 -3.08 -21.82
N GLU A 117 -16.54 -2.96 -22.97
CA GLU A 117 -16.99 -4.07 -23.79
C GLU A 117 -15.82 -4.93 -24.27
N GLU A 118 -14.72 -4.28 -24.68
CA GLU A 118 -13.50 -4.98 -25.12
C GLU A 118 -12.82 -5.69 -23.95
N VAL A 119 -12.77 -5.05 -22.77
CA VAL A 119 -12.24 -5.71 -21.54
C VAL A 119 -13.03 -6.97 -21.23
N ILE A 120 -14.37 -6.88 -21.26
CA ILE A 120 -15.26 -8.02 -20.99
C ILE A 120 -15.02 -9.15 -22.01
N GLU A 121 -14.91 -8.82 -23.30
CA GLU A 121 -14.64 -9.79 -24.36
C GLU A 121 -13.29 -10.49 -24.16
N LEU A 122 -12.22 -9.74 -23.88
CA LEU A 122 -10.88 -10.26 -23.62
C LEU A 122 -10.84 -11.21 -22.40
N HIS A 123 -11.78 -11.07 -21.47
CA HIS A 123 -11.91 -11.92 -20.29
C HIS A 123 -13.03 -12.96 -20.42
N GLY A 124 -13.47 -13.27 -21.65
CA GLY A 124 -14.40 -14.37 -21.93
C GLY A 124 -15.86 -14.06 -21.60
N GLY A 125 -16.26 -12.79 -21.76
CA GLY A 125 -17.64 -12.34 -21.49
C GLY A 125 -17.89 -11.97 -20.03
N THR A 126 -16.84 -11.82 -19.21
CA THR A 126 -16.96 -11.45 -17.79
C THR A 126 -15.86 -10.47 -17.38
N GLN A 127 -16.08 -9.73 -16.29
CA GLN A 127 -15.08 -8.87 -15.66
C GLN A 127 -14.25 -9.63 -14.60
N HIS A 128 -14.63 -10.87 -14.30
CA HIS A 128 -14.01 -11.67 -13.25
C HIS A 128 -12.71 -12.32 -13.74
N ILE A 129 -11.64 -12.16 -12.97
CA ILE A 129 -10.34 -12.79 -13.20
C ILE A 129 -10.23 -14.09 -12.39
N PRO A 130 -10.10 -15.26 -13.04
CA PRO A 130 -9.92 -16.52 -12.33
C PRO A 130 -8.63 -16.55 -11.50
N LEU A 131 -8.70 -17.17 -10.32
CA LEU A 131 -7.57 -17.22 -9.37
C LEU A 131 -6.29 -17.83 -9.98
N TYR A 132 -6.42 -18.83 -10.85
CA TYR A 132 -5.25 -19.47 -11.49
C TYR A 132 -4.52 -18.56 -12.49
N GLN A 133 -5.15 -17.47 -12.94
CA GLN A 133 -4.51 -16.45 -13.79
C GLN A 133 -3.82 -15.36 -12.96
N MET A 134 -4.21 -15.19 -11.70
CA MET A 134 -3.55 -14.26 -10.79
C MET A 134 -2.14 -14.76 -10.47
N SER A 135 -1.22 -13.83 -10.26
CA SER A 135 0.06 -14.16 -9.64
C SER A 135 -0.14 -14.87 -8.31
N ASP A 136 0.79 -15.77 -8.01
CA ASP A 136 0.80 -16.52 -6.76
C ASP A 136 0.94 -15.58 -5.55
N PHE A 137 0.98 -16.19 -4.37
CA PHE A 137 1.08 -15.47 -3.11
C PHE A 137 2.23 -14.45 -3.06
N TYR A 138 3.33 -14.67 -3.79
CA TYR A 138 4.50 -13.78 -3.82
C TYR A 138 4.56 -12.89 -5.06
N GLY A 139 3.47 -12.78 -5.82
CA GLY A 139 3.47 -12.03 -7.07
C GLY A 139 4.14 -12.76 -8.23
N LYS A 140 4.42 -14.06 -8.12
CA LYS A 140 5.03 -14.88 -9.17
C LYS A 140 3.95 -15.64 -9.93
N GLY A 141 3.87 -15.48 -11.24
CA GLY A 141 2.88 -16.20 -12.04
C GLY A 141 2.92 -15.75 -13.51
N PRO A 142 2.46 -16.59 -14.45
CA PRO A 142 2.78 -16.44 -15.87
C PRO A 142 1.94 -15.38 -16.62
N SER A 143 0.80 -14.93 -16.08
CA SER A 143 -0.12 -14.06 -16.81
C SER A 143 -0.39 -12.69 -16.16
N LEU A 144 -0.65 -12.62 -14.86
CA LEU A 144 -1.13 -11.36 -14.23
C LEU A 144 -0.30 -10.96 -13.00
N LYS A 145 0.53 -9.92 -13.15
CA LYS A 145 1.36 -9.38 -12.06
C LYS A 145 0.60 -8.31 -11.30
N GLN A 146 0.64 -8.35 -9.96
CA GLN A 146 0.21 -7.22 -9.15
C GLN A 146 1.41 -6.37 -8.73
N PHE A 147 1.30 -5.06 -8.90
CA PHE A 147 2.31 -4.08 -8.52
C PHE A 147 2.05 -3.51 -7.12
N MET A 148 2.63 -4.16 -6.12
CA MET A 148 2.41 -3.85 -4.70
C MET A 148 3.44 -2.90 -4.09
N ASP A 149 4.50 -2.57 -4.79
CA ASP A 149 5.59 -1.73 -4.30
C ASP A 149 5.44 -0.29 -4.86
N ILE A 150 5.77 0.72 -4.06
CA ILE A 150 5.86 2.11 -4.52
C ILE A 150 6.94 2.23 -5.61
N PHE A 151 8.03 1.46 -5.53
CA PHE A 151 9.04 1.38 -6.59
C PHE A 151 8.52 0.79 -7.92
N SER A 152 7.30 0.22 -7.93
CA SER A 152 6.66 -0.26 -9.16
C SER A 152 5.94 0.82 -9.96
N LEU A 153 5.71 2.02 -9.41
CA LEU A 153 5.02 3.10 -10.12
C LEU A 153 5.75 3.50 -11.42
N PRO A 154 7.08 3.69 -11.44
CA PRO A 154 7.84 3.92 -12.67
C PRO A 154 7.74 2.77 -13.67
N GLU A 155 7.76 1.52 -13.20
CA GLU A 155 7.67 0.33 -14.06
C GLU A 155 6.32 0.29 -14.79
N MET A 156 5.21 0.52 -14.09
CA MET A 156 3.87 0.57 -14.70
C MET A 156 3.76 1.68 -15.73
N THR A 157 4.26 2.88 -15.42
CA THR A 157 4.25 3.99 -16.39
C THR A 157 5.13 3.67 -17.59
N LEU A 158 6.31 3.07 -17.39
CA LEU A 158 7.23 2.70 -18.47
C LEU A 158 6.64 1.62 -19.38
N LEU A 159 6.03 0.58 -18.80
CA LEU A 159 5.26 -0.42 -19.54
C LEU A 159 4.20 0.25 -20.43
N SER A 160 3.41 1.15 -19.87
CA SER A 160 2.39 1.88 -20.61
C SER A 160 2.97 2.78 -21.70
N SER A 161 4.06 3.51 -21.44
CA SER A 161 4.72 4.38 -22.43
C SER A 161 5.29 3.59 -23.61
N VAL A 162 5.98 2.47 -23.35
CA VAL A 162 6.57 1.65 -24.40
C VAL A 162 5.48 1.02 -25.27
N ILE A 163 4.43 0.47 -24.65
CA ILE A 163 3.30 -0.12 -25.39
C ILE A 163 2.58 0.93 -26.23
N ASP A 164 2.35 2.13 -25.70
CA ASP A 164 1.72 3.21 -26.44
C ASP A 164 2.54 3.61 -27.67
N TYR A 165 3.87 3.67 -27.54
CA TYR A 165 4.76 3.91 -28.66
C TYR A 165 4.66 2.83 -29.74
N PHE A 166 4.74 1.56 -29.34
CA PHE A 166 4.72 0.44 -30.29
C PHE A 166 3.39 0.38 -31.04
N ILE A 167 2.26 0.53 -30.35
CA ILE A 167 0.93 0.57 -30.96
C ILE A 167 0.81 1.76 -31.93
N THR A 168 1.23 2.95 -31.51
CA THR A 168 1.12 4.17 -32.32
C THR A 168 1.95 4.12 -33.60
N HIS A 169 3.07 3.38 -33.59
CA HIS A 169 3.96 3.22 -34.74
C HIS A 169 3.77 1.90 -35.51
N GLY A 170 2.77 1.09 -35.14
CA GLY A 170 2.50 -0.19 -35.80
C GLY A 170 3.65 -1.21 -35.68
N ILE A 171 4.37 -1.19 -34.56
CA ILE A 171 5.47 -2.12 -34.29
C ILE A 171 4.88 -3.36 -33.61
N GLU A 172 5.09 -4.53 -34.21
CA GLU A 172 4.73 -5.81 -33.60
C GLU A 172 5.71 -6.17 -32.46
N PHE A 173 5.19 -6.75 -31.39
CA PHE A 173 5.99 -7.19 -30.25
C PHE A 173 5.39 -8.41 -29.58
N ASP A 174 6.25 -9.22 -28.97
CA ASP A 174 5.83 -10.26 -28.04
C ASP A 174 5.67 -9.65 -26.64
N GLN A 175 4.49 -9.81 -26.06
CA GLN A 175 4.13 -9.14 -24.81
C GLN A 175 4.94 -9.64 -23.62
N VAL A 176 5.32 -10.92 -23.61
CA VAL A 176 6.08 -11.54 -22.50
C VAL A 176 7.52 -11.04 -22.52
N HIS A 177 8.15 -11.00 -23.69
CA HIS A 177 9.52 -10.50 -23.84
C HIS A 177 9.60 -8.99 -23.57
N LEU A 178 8.64 -8.20 -24.09
CA LEU A 178 8.59 -6.76 -23.82
C LEU A 178 8.45 -6.48 -22.31
N TYR A 179 7.53 -7.17 -21.64
CA TYR A 179 7.37 -7.06 -20.19
C TYR A 179 8.66 -7.45 -19.44
N LYS A 180 9.34 -8.51 -19.88
CA LYS A 180 10.59 -8.97 -19.27
C LYS A 180 11.71 -7.96 -19.44
N ASP A 181 11.92 -7.42 -20.64
CA ASP A 181 12.97 -6.42 -20.90
C ASP A 181 12.77 -5.18 -20.03
N ILE A 182 11.53 -4.70 -19.92
CA ILE A 182 11.20 -3.53 -19.09
C ILE A 182 11.40 -3.83 -17.60
N SER A 183 10.98 -5.01 -17.14
CA SER A 183 11.25 -5.47 -15.77
C SER A 183 12.74 -5.57 -15.47
N ASP A 184 13.52 -6.07 -16.43
CA ASP A 184 14.97 -6.22 -16.30
C ASP A 184 15.68 -4.85 -16.31
N ALA A 185 15.22 -3.89 -17.12
CA ALA A 185 15.74 -2.52 -17.12
C ALA A 185 15.48 -1.80 -15.78
N ILE A 186 14.28 -1.94 -15.21
CA ILE A 186 13.94 -1.40 -13.89
C ILE A 186 14.78 -2.08 -12.80
N ARG A 187 14.95 -3.42 -12.88
CA ARG A 187 15.79 -4.17 -11.96
C ARG A 187 17.24 -3.67 -12.00
N ASP A 188 17.76 -3.40 -13.19
CA ASP A 188 19.14 -2.93 -13.38
C ASP A 188 19.40 -1.58 -12.69
N VAL A 189 18.43 -0.67 -12.63
CA VAL A 189 18.54 0.60 -11.88
C VAL A 189 18.79 0.34 -10.40
N HIS A 190 18.09 -0.63 -9.82
CA HIS A 190 18.20 -1.00 -8.41
C HIS A 190 19.47 -1.83 -8.12
N VAL A 191 19.76 -2.84 -8.96
CA VAL A 191 20.89 -3.77 -8.77
C VAL A 191 22.23 -3.09 -9.00
N LYS A 192 22.34 -2.20 -10.00
CA LYS A 192 23.57 -1.41 -10.23
C LYS A 192 23.77 -0.31 -9.17
N GLY A 193 22.83 -0.18 -8.23
CA GLY A 193 22.90 0.76 -7.11
C GLY A 193 22.85 2.22 -7.53
N VAL A 194 22.29 2.51 -8.71
CA VAL A 194 22.23 3.88 -9.25
C VAL A 194 21.30 4.73 -8.40
N MET A 195 20.18 4.15 -7.97
CA MET A 195 19.24 4.74 -7.03
C MET A 195 19.93 5.23 -5.75
N TYR A 196 20.71 4.36 -5.10
CA TYR A 196 21.43 4.70 -3.88
C TYR A 196 22.38 5.88 -4.09
N LYS A 197 23.08 5.92 -5.24
CA LYS A 197 24.00 7.02 -5.57
C LYS A 197 23.29 8.36 -5.73
N TRP A 198 22.09 8.38 -6.30
CA TRP A 198 21.31 9.62 -6.43
C TRP A 198 20.89 10.17 -5.07
N ILE A 199 20.34 9.29 -4.23
CA ILE A 199 19.90 9.66 -2.88
C ILE A 199 21.10 10.11 -2.02
N GLU A 200 22.22 9.39 -2.08
CA GLU A 200 23.44 9.75 -1.33
C GLU A 200 24.08 11.07 -1.76
N LYS A 201 23.77 11.56 -2.98
CA LYS A 201 24.29 12.83 -3.48
C LYS A 201 23.59 14.03 -2.82
N ASP A 202 22.31 13.89 -2.49
CA ASP A 202 21.49 14.93 -1.87
C ASP A 202 20.43 14.33 -0.94
N LEU A 203 20.85 13.96 0.27
CA LEU A 203 19.96 13.30 1.24
C LEU A 203 18.78 14.19 1.64
N GLU A 204 18.97 15.51 1.70
CA GLU A 204 17.94 16.48 2.12
C GLU A 204 16.82 16.59 1.09
N GLN A 205 17.15 16.52 -0.20
CA GLN A 205 16.16 16.54 -1.27
C GLN A 205 15.34 15.24 -1.36
N TYR A 206 15.98 14.09 -1.09
CA TYR A 206 15.37 12.78 -1.36
C TYR A 206 14.75 12.11 -0.14
N ILE A 207 15.27 12.31 1.08
CA ILE A 207 14.71 11.71 2.30
C ILE A 207 13.78 12.73 2.97
N LEU A 208 12.51 12.37 3.06
CA LEU A 208 11.48 13.17 3.71
C LEU A 208 11.41 12.82 5.21
N HIS A 209 10.97 13.77 6.04
CA HIS A 209 10.51 13.52 7.41
C HIS A 209 11.57 12.94 8.39
N GLY A 210 12.84 13.35 8.30
CA GLY A 210 13.91 12.82 9.15
C GLY A 210 13.70 13.03 10.66
N ASP A 211 13.29 14.22 11.08
CA ASP A 211 13.24 14.62 12.50
C ASP A 211 12.22 13.79 13.32
N GLU A 212 11.09 13.43 12.71
CA GLU A 212 10.01 12.70 13.39
C GLU A 212 10.42 11.24 13.67
N ILE A 213 11.28 10.66 12.81
CA ILE A 213 11.79 9.29 12.98
C ILE A 213 12.67 9.20 14.23
N TYR A 214 13.57 10.17 14.44
CA TYR A 214 14.37 10.22 15.66
C TYR A 214 13.49 10.25 16.91
N ALA A 215 12.45 11.10 16.90
CA ALA A 215 11.53 11.23 18.02
C ALA A 215 10.82 9.91 18.35
N VAL A 216 10.34 9.16 17.35
CA VAL A 216 9.69 7.86 17.55
C VAL A 216 10.67 6.84 18.14
N LEU A 217 11.84 6.66 17.51
CA LEU A 217 12.81 5.66 17.95
C LEU A 217 13.30 5.96 19.38
N ASN A 218 13.63 7.22 19.66
CA ASN A 218 14.07 7.64 20.99
C ASN A 218 12.96 7.44 22.04
N ARG A 219 11.70 7.76 21.70
CA ARG A 219 10.56 7.53 22.59
C ARG A 219 10.42 6.05 22.96
N LEU A 220 10.53 5.13 21.99
CA LEU A 220 10.43 3.70 22.24
C LEU A 220 11.57 3.20 23.15
N VAL A 221 12.82 3.62 22.87
CA VAL A 221 13.99 3.27 23.70
C VAL A 221 13.83 3.79 25.13
N ASN A 222 13.37 5.03 25.31
CA ASN A 222 13.13 5.62 26.64
C ASN A 222 12.07 4.85 27.44
N HIS A 223 11.13 4.20 26.76
CA HIS A 223 10.14 3.30 27.37
C HIS A 223 10.60 1.84 27.43
N LYS A 224 11.92 1.60 27.33
CA LYS A 224 12.58 0.29 27.47
C LYS A 224 12.11 -0.74 26.43
N LYS A 225 11.59 -0.30 25.28
CA LYS A 225 11.27 -1.18 24.16
C LYS A 225 12.54 -1.53 23.40
N LYS A 226 12.61 -2.75 22.87
CA LYS A 226 13.73 -3.22 22.05
C LYS A 226 13.49 -2.93 20.59
N LEU A 227 14.52 -2.50 19.85
CA LEU A 227 14.39 -2.13 18.44
C LEU A 227 15.26 -2.99 17.53
N PHE A 228 14.73 -3.38 16.37
CA PHE A 228 15.55 -4.01 15.33
C PHE A 228 15.19 -3.50 13.92
N LEU A 229 16.17 -3.55 13.01
CA LEU A 229 16.02 -3.14 11.61
C LEU A 229 16.31 -4.35 10.70
N ILE A 230 15.44 -4.60 9.72
CA ILE A 230 15.65 -5.63 8.68
C ILE A 230 15.39 -5.00 7.32
N THR A 231 16.43 -4.88 6.50
CA THR A 231 16.35 -4.24 5.19
C THR A 231 17.09 -5.04 4.11
N ASN A 232 16.64 -4.93 2.87
CA ASN A 232 17.35 -5.43 1.68
C ASN A 232 18.46 -4.48 1.22
N SER A 233 18.48 -3.24 1.72
CA SER A 233 19.46 -2.23 1.36
C SER A 233 20.86 -2.55 1.92
N PRO A 234 21.94 -2.12 1.24
CA PRO A 234 23.30 -2.28 1.71
C PRO A 234 23.60 -1.35 2.89
N PHE A 235 24.48 -1.78 3.79
CA PHE A 235 24.82 -1.04 5.00
C PHE A 235 25.33 0.38 4.75
N SER A 236 26.16 0.59 3.71
CA SER A 236 26.71 1.91 3.40
C SER A 236 25.62 2.95 3.14
N PHE A 237 24.53 2.54 2.51
CA PHE A 237 23.39 3.38 2.19
C PHE A 237 22.56 3.66 3.45
N VAL A 238 22.21 2.60 4.18
CA VAL A 238 21.45 2.69 5.44
C VAL A 238 22.16 3.58 6.46
N ASP A 239 23.48 3.41 6.62
CA ASP A 239 24.26 4.19 7.58
C ASP A 239 24.27 5.69 7.24
N LYS A 240 24.33 6.06 5.96
CA LYS A 240 24.27 7.47 5.54
C LYS A 240 22.89 8.09 5.82
N GLY A 241 21.81 7.42 5.40
CA GLY A 241 20.46 7.94 5.62
C GLY A 241 20.07 7.96 7.10
N MET A 242 20.42 6.93 7.87
CA MET A 242 20.20 6.95 9.34
C MET A 242 21.03 8.03 10.04
N LYS A 243 22.26 8.30 9.61
CA LYS A 243 23.05 9.42 10.14
C LYS A 243 22.41 10.78 9.85
N HIS A 244 21.73 10.90 8.72
CA HIS A 244 21.00 12.10 8.34
C HIS A 244 19.70 12.27 9.15
N MET A 245 18.87 11.22 9.25
CA MET A 245 17.57 11.27 9.95
C MET A 245 17.69 11.24 11.48
N VAL A 246 18.63 10.47 12.02
CA VAL A 246 18.67 10.10 13.45
C VAL A 246 19.96 10.62 14.12
N GLY A 247 21.05 10.76 13.36
CA GLY A 247 22.34 11.23 13.84
C GLY A 247 23.43 10.17 13.92
N LYS A 248 24.65 10.59 14.30
CA LYS A 248 25.87 9.76 14.20
C LYS A 248 25.81 8.44 14.98
N ASN A 249 25.09 8.42 16.10
CA ASN A 249 25.01 7.30 17.03
C ASN A 249 23.71 6.51 16.89
N TRP A 250 23.04 6.58 15.75
CA TRP A 250 21.74 5.91 15.51
C TRP A 250 21.75 4.42 15.86
N ARG A 251 22.90 3.75 15.71
CA ARG A 251 23.09 2.32 16.00
C ARG A 251 22.82 1.97 17.46
N ASP A 252 23.01 2.92 18.38
CA ASP A 252 22.81 2.70 19.83
C ASP A 252 21.32 2.52 20.18
N LEU A 253 20.43 3.00 19.30
CA LEU A 253 18.98 2.83 19.44
C LEU A 253 18.54 1.40 19.11
N PHE A 254 19.30 0.68 18.29
CA PHE A 254 18.92 -0.65 17.79
C PHE A 254 19.66 -1.76 18.53
N ASP A 255 18.90 -2.72 19.04
CA ASP A 255 19.43 -3.99 19.54
C ASP A 255 19.99 -4.84 18.40
N MET A 256 19.51 -4.65 17.17
CA MET A 256 20.02 -5.36 16.00
C MET A 256 19.74 -4.64 14.69
N VAL A 257 20.70 -4.68 13.77
CA VAL A 257 20.54 -4.21 12.41
C VAL A 257 20.93 -5.32 11.44
N ILE A 258 20.01 -5.70 10.57
CA ILE A 258 20.19 -6.72 9.53
C ILE A 258 20.04 -6.05 8.16
N VAL A 259 21.13 -6.03 7.39
CA VAL A 259 21.20 -5.47 6.03
C VAL A 259 21.26 -6.58 4.99
N GLN A 260 20.87 -6.25 3.75
CA GLN A 260 20.82 -7.22 2.64
C GLN A 260 20.15 -8.54 3.07
N ALA A 261 19.02 -8.45 3.76
CA ALA A 261 18.33 -9.57 4.38
C ALA A 261 17.80 -10.60 3.35
N ASP A 262 17.56 -10.17 2.10
CA ASP A 262 16.94 -10.96 1.04
C ASP A 262 15.49 -11.35 1.36
N LYS A 263 14.69 -10.39 1.84
CA LYS A 263 13.24 -10.53 2.00
C LYS A 263 12.58 -10.78 0.63
N PRO A 264 11.58 -11.67 0.51
CA PRO A 264 10.93 -12.46 1.58
C PRO A 264 11.66 -13.74 2.01
N ASN A 265 12.75 -14.13 1.34
CA ASN A 265 13.45 -15.38 1.67
C ASN A 265 13.96 -15.39 3.11
N PHE A 266 14.31 -14.22 3.67
CA PHE A 266 14.63 -14.08 5.09
C PHE A 266 13.57 -14.70 6.02
N PHE A 267 12.29 -14.55 5.71
CA PHE A 267 11.18 -14.99 6.56
C PHE A 267 10.74 -16.44 6.29
N THR A 268 11.12 -17.00 5.15
CA THR A 268 10.61 -18.29 4.64
C THR A 268 11.68 -19.37 4.52
N ASP A 269 12.92 -19.00 4.21
CA ASP A 269 14.06 -19.89 4.04
C ASP A 269 14.91 -19.99 5.33
N ARG A 270 15.60 -21.11 5.51
CA ARG A 270 16.53 -21.40 6.62
C ARG A 270 18.00 -21.44 6.18
N ARG A 271 18.27 -21.30 4.89
CA ARG A 271 19.61 -21.60 4.33
C ARG A 271 20.68 -20.57 4.67
N LYS A 272 20.34 -19.29 4.69
CA LYS A 272 21.33 -18.20 4.80
C LYS A 272 21.68 -17.93 6.28
N PRO A 273 22.93 -18.13 6.72
CA PRO A 273 23.35 -17.79 8.07
C PRO A 273 23.61 -16.29 8.21
N PHE A 274 23.56 -15.78 9.45
CA PHE A 274 23.99 -14.42 9.74
C PHE A 274 25.51 -14.26 9.55
N ARG A 275 25.92 -13.11 9.03
CA ARG A 275 27.33 -12.71 8.95
C ARG A 275 27.51 -11.35 9.62
N LYS A 276 28.51 -11.19 10.47
CA LYS A 276 28.79 -9.91 11.16
C LYS A 276 29.55 -8.99 10.20
N LEU A 277 29.20 -7.71 10.19
CA LEU A 277 29.98 -6.67 9.53
C LEU A 277 30.83 -5.94 10.56
N ASP A 278 32.05 -5.57 10.18
CA ASP A 278 32.87 -4.64 10.95
C ASP A 278 32.38 -3.19 10.79
N ASP A 279 32.99 -2.25 11.52
CA ASP A 279 32.60 -0.84 11.49
C ASP A 279 32.82 -0.17 10.12
N LYS A 280 33.67 -0.78 9.27
CA LYS A 280 33.95 -0.36 7.90
C LYS A 280 33.03 -1.04 6.87
N GLY A 281 32.13 -1.93 7.30
CA GLY A 281 31.21 -2.67 6.46
C GLY A 281 31.79 -3.96 5.83
N SER A 282 32.96 -4.41 6.28
CA SER A 282 33.59 -5.64 5.77
C SER A 282 33.04 -6.88 6.47
N LEU A 283 32.87 -7.95 5.69
CA LEU A 283 32.34 -9.23 6.17
C LEU A 283 33.33 -9.95 7.10
N GLN A 284 32.84 -10.38 8.25
CA GLN A 284 33.52 -11.29 9.17
C GLN A 284 32.91 -12.69 9.05
N TRP A 285 33.76 -13.71 9.07
CA TRP A 285 33.37 -15.12 8.86
C TRP A 285 33.11 -15.90 10.16
N ASP A 286 33.13 -15.21 11.30
CA ASP A 286 32.89 -15.83 12.59
C ASP A 286 31.47 -16.42 12.69
N LYS A 287 31.38 -17.58 13.34
CA LYS A 287 30.08 -18.19 13.64
C LYS A 287 29.32 -17.31 14.64
N ILE A 288 28.12 -16.90 14.27
CA ILE A 288 27.26 -16.08 15.12
C ILE A 288 26.49 -16.96 16.11
N ASN A 289 26.94 -16.97 17.35
CA ASN A 289 26.28 -17.68 18.46
C ASN A 289 25.34 -16.76 19.27
N GLN A 290 25.52 -15.44 19.17
CA GLN A 290 24.69 -14.42 19.81
C GLN A 290 24.64 -13.16 18.96
N LEU A 291 23.52 -12.46 19.02
CA LEU A 291 23.32 -11.15 18.40
C LEU A 291 23.63 -10.06 19.44
N GLU A 292 24.56 -9.17 19.10
CA GLU A 292 25.09 -8.12 19.97
C GLU A 292 24.49 -6.76 19.61
N LYS A 293 24.12 -5.98 20.63
CA LYS A 293 23.59 -4.63 20.46
C LYS A 293 24.56 -3.72 19.70
N GLY A 294 24.04 -2.90 18.79
CA GLY A 294 24.81 -1.97 17.97
C GLY A 294 25.69 -2.62 16.89
N LYS A 295 25.70 -3.96 16.78
CA LYS A 295 26.39 -4.68 15.70
C LYS A 295 25.49 -4.83 14.49
N ILE A 296 26.14 -4.87 13.33
CA ILE A 296 25.48 -4.98 12.04
C ILE A 296 25.67 -6.40 11.52
N TYR A 297 24.59 -6.96 11.04
CA TYR A 297 24.55 -8.29 10.46
C TYR A 297 24.09 -8.19 9.00
N LYS A 298 24.61 -9.09 8.18
CA LYS A 298 24.21 -9.27 6.79
C LYS A 298 23.54 -10.63 6.62
N GLU A 299 22.52 -10.67 5.75
CA GLU A 299 21.74 -11.87 5.44
C GLU A 299 21.08 -12.45 6.71
N GLY A 300 21.17 -13.77 6.92
CA GLY A 300 20.48 -14.47 7.98
C GLY A 300 19.09 -14.98 7.59
N ASN A 301 18.38 -15.46 8.60
CA ASN A 301 17.02 -15.96 8.46
C ASN A 301 16.24 -15.80 9.77
N LEU A 302 14.92 -15.73 9.66
CA LEU A 302 14.03 -15.54 10.80
C LEU A 302 14.14 -16.70 11.82
N PHE A 303 14.37 -17.94 11.39
CA PHE A 303 14.43 -19.07 12.34
C PHE A 303 15.64 -18.95 13.28
N ASP A 304 16.80 -18.60 12.74
CA ASP A 304 17.98 -18.29 13.54
C ASP A 304 17.78 -17.02 14.36
N PHE A 305 17.12 -15.99 13.82
CA PHE A 305 16.78 -14.78 14.57
C PHE A 305 15.96 -15.11 15.81
N LEU A 306 14.89 -15.90 15.66
CA LEU A 306 14.01 -16.33 16.76
C LEU A 306 14.76 -17.22 17.77
N ARG A 307 15.70 -18.04 17.32
CA ARG A 307 16.54 -18.88 18.18
C ARG A 307 17.52 -18.05 19.00
N LEU A 308 18.17 -17.08 18.37
CA LEU A 308 19.24 -16.26 18.97
C LEU A 308 18.68 -15.18 19.90
N THR A 309 17.52 -14.61 19.59
CA THR A 309 16.90 -13.53 20.38
C THR A 309 15.92 -14.03 21.43
N GLY A 310 15.26 -15.17 21.17
CA GLY A 310 14.10 -15.62 21.95
C GLY A 310 12.84 -14.75 21.77
N TRP A 311 12.84 -13.75 20.89
CA TRP A 311 11.69 -12.87 20.67
C TRP A 311 10.63 -13.60 19.84
N ARG A 312 9.44 -13.82 20.40
CA ARG A 312 8.39 -14.64 19.77
C ARG A 312 6.99 -14.10 20.04
N GLY A 313 6.07 -14.44 19.15
CA GLY A 313 4.64 -14.21 19.32
C GLY A 313 4.23 -12.75 19.27
N SER A 314 3.12 -12.45 19.95
CA SER A 314 2.43 -11.15 19.91
C SER A 314 3.17 -9.99 20.57
N LYS A 315 4.33 -10.25 21.21
CA LYS A 315 5.18 -9.21 21.82
C LYS A 315 6.02 -8.44 20.80
N VAL A 316 6.10 -8.95 19.57
CA VAL A 316 6.86 -8.35 18.47
C VAL A 316 5.89 -7.65 17.53
N LEU A 317 6.14 -6.37 17.25
CA LEU A 317 5.44 -5.58 16.23
C LEU A 317 6.44 -5.17 15.14
N TYR A 318 6.24 -5.67 13.92
CA TYR A 318 7.09 -5.34 12.77
C TYR A 318 6.37 -4.38 11.82
N PHE A 319 7.05 -3.30 11.45
CA PHE A 319 6.58 -2.32 10.48
C PHE A 319 7.26 -2.49 9.13
N GLY A 320 6.48 -2.41 8.07
CA GLY A 320 6.94 -2.48 6.69
C GLY A 320 5.94 -1.80 5.77
N ASP A 321 6.40 -1.32 4.62
CA ASP A 321 5.53 -0.76 3.59
C ASP A 321 5.07 -1.85 2.61
N HIS A 322 5.91 -2.86 2.35
CA HIS A 322 5.60 -3.88 1.36
C HIS A 322 4.84 -5.07 1.97
N LEU A 323 3.51 -5.08 1.79
CA LEU A 323 2.60 -6.07 2.38
C LEU A 323 3.04 -7.54 2.23
N TYR A 324 3.66 -7.93 1.10
CA TYR A 324 4.18 -9.28 0.90
C TYR A 324 5.55 -9.56 1.48
N SER A 325 6.57 -8.86 0.98
CA SER A 325 7.94 -9.17 1.35
C SER A 325 8.18 -8.98 2.84
N ASP A 326 7.39 -8.11 3.49
CA ASP A 326 7.61 -7.68 4.86
C ASP A 326 6.61 -8.30 5.83
N LEU A 327 5.31 -8.26 5.54
CA LEU A 327 4.27 -8.50 6.57
C LEU A 327 3.59 -9.87 6.46
N ALA A 328 3.36 -10.35 5.24
CA ALA A 328 2.53 -11.51 4.98
C ALA A 328 2.98 -12.78 5.71
N ASP A 329 4.26 -13.14 5.60
CA ASP A 329 4.79 -14.35 6.24
C ASP A 329 4.89 -14.20 7.77
N LEU A 330 5.16 -13.00 8.28
CA LEU A 330 5.24 -12.72 9.71
C LEU A 330 3.91 -12.97 10.40
N MET A 331 2.81 -12.46 9.83
CA MET A 331 1.47 -12.64 10.36
C MET A 331 0.97 -14.07 10.15
N LEU A 332 1.13 -14.64 8.95
CA LEU A 332 0.54 -15.95 8.61
C LEU A 332 1.27 -17.14 9.22
N ARG A 333 2.60 -17.04 9.41
CA ARG A 333 3.42 -18.21 9.81
C ARG A 333 4.03 -18.08 11.21
N HIS A 334 4.27 -16.86 11.68
CA HIS A 334 5.09 -16.61 12.87
C HIS A 334 4.35 -15.92 14.02
N GLY A 335 3.12 -15.46 13.78
CA GLY A 335 2.25 -14.87 14.79
C GLY A 335 2.78 -13.55 15.38
N TRP A 336 3.65 -12.85 14.65
CA TRP A 336 4.05 -11.50 15.00
C TRP A 336 2.92 -10.52 14.70
N ARG A 337 2.86 -9.43 15.47
CA ARG A 337 2.00 -8.30 15.13
C ARG A 337 2.63 -7.52 13.98
N THR A 338 1.81 -6.93 13.12
CA THR A 338 2.29 -6.23 11.92
C THR A 338 1.65 -4.85 11.76
N GLY A 339 2.48 -3.87 11.39
CA GLY A 339 2.05 -2.51 11.09
C GLY A 339 2.40 -2.15 9.64
N ALA A 340 1.42 -1.78 8.83
CA ALA A 340 1.66 -1.36 7.44
C ALA A 340 1.86 0.15 7.32
N ILE A 341 2.90 0.56 6.59
CA ILE A 341 3.12 1.96 6.21
C ILE A 341 2.59 2.18 4.80
N VAL A 342 1.59 3.05 4.67
CA VAL A 342 0.89 3.35 3.42
C VAL A 342 0.84 4.86 3.23
N PRO A 343 1.90 5.49 2.69
CA PRO A 343 2.00 6.95 2.57
C PRO A 343 0.82 7.60 1.82
N GLU A 344 0.25 6.89 0.84
CA GLU A 344 -0.89 7.35 0.04
C GLU A 344 -2.15 7.62 0.88
N LEU A 345 -2.24 7.02 2.07
CA LEU A 345 -3.36 7.17 3.00
C LEU A 345 -3.59 8.62 3.41
N GLU A 346 -2.53 9.40 3.61
CA GLU A 346 -2.65 10.81 3.98
C GLU A 346 -3.41 11.62 2.92
N THR A 347 -3.02 11.46 1.65
CA THR A 347 -3.68 12.14 0.53
C THR A 347 -5.13 11.69 0.38
N GLU A 348 -5.41 10.39 0.54
CA GLU A 348 -6.78 9.87 0.50
C GLU A 348 -7.66 10.46 1.60
N ILE A 349 -7.16 10.54 2.83
CA ILE A 349 -7.91 11.12 3.96
C ILE A 349 -8.19 12.60 3.71
N ARG A 350 -7.22 13.35 3.18
CA ARG A 350 -7.42 14.76 2.81
C ARG A 350 -8.53 14.93 1.78
N ILE A 351 -8.59 14.05 0.78
CA ILE A 351 -9.68 14.04 -0.24
C ILE A 351 -11.01 13.67 0.41
N ILE A 352 -11.05 12.65 1.26
CA ILE A 352 -12.27 12.20 1.95
C ILE A 352 -12.87 13.31 2.83
N ASN A 353 -12.01 14.12 3.46
CA ASN A 353 -12.39 15.25 4.29
C ASN A 353 -12.92 16.47 3.51
N THR A 354 -12.87 16.45 2.17
CA THR A 354 -13.44 17.54 1.37
C THR A 354 -14.96 17.52 1.41
N GLU A 355 -15.57 18.71 1.45
CA GLU A 355 -17.03 18.86 1.37
C GLU A 355 -17.60 18.19 0.11
N GLN A 356 -16.90 18.33 -1.02
CA GLN A 356 -17.30 17.72 -2.28
C GLN A 356 -17.40 16.19 -2.19
N TYR A 357 -16.40 15.53 -1.60
CA TYR A 357 -16.43 14.08 -1.42
C TYR A 357 -17.54 13.65 -0.46
N MET A 358 -17.65 14.31 0.70
CA MET A 358 -18.66 13.99 1.71
C MET A 358 -20.08 14.15 1.17
N HIS A 359 -20.38 15.25 0.48
CA HIS A 359 -21.68 15.48 -0.15
C HIS A 359 -21.97 14.46 -1.25
N SER A 360 -21.00 14.18 -2.13
CA SER A 360 -21.18 13.22 -3.22
C SER A 360 -21.46 11.82 -2.69
N LEU A 361 -20.70 11.36 -1.68
CA LEU A 361 -20.90 10.05 -1.06
C LEU A 361 -22.25 9.95 -0.34
N THR A 362 -22.61 10.97 0.43
CA THR A 362 -23.90 11.01 1.16
C THR A 362 -25.07 10.97 0.19
N TRP A 363 -25.00 11.76 -0.89
CA TRP A 363 -26.03 11.76 -1.91
C TRP A 363 -26.09 10.41 -2.65
N GLN A 364 -24.94 9.82 -2.99
CA GLN A 364 -24.89 8.50 -3.59
C GLN A 364 -25.56 7.42 -2.72
N GLN A 365 -25.39 7.47 -1.39
CA GLN A 365 -26.03 6.56 -0.44
C GLN A 365 -27.55 6.79 -0.38
N ALA A 366 -27.98 8.04 -0.26
CA ALA A 366 -29.40 8.40 -0.26
C ALA A 366 -30.09 7.93 -1.56
N LEU A 367 -29.46 8.19 -2.70
CA LEU A 367 -29.93 7.78 -4.02
C LEU A 367 -30.00 6.26 -4.15
N THR A 368 -29.04 5.52 -3.60
CA THR A 368 -29.06 4.04 -3.58
C THR A 368 -30.27 3.53 -2.79
N GLY A 369 -30.54 4.07 -1.59
CA GLY A 369 -31.72 3.68 -0.81
C GLY A 369 -33.05 4.07 -1.47
N LEU A 370 -33.07 5.17 -2.25
CA LEU A 370 -34.24 5.55 -3.05
C LEU A 370 -34.46 4.58 -4.21
N LEU A 371 -33.41 4.20 -4.95
CA LEU A 371 -33.48 3.22 -6.03
C LEU A 371 -33.98 1.85 -5.54
N GLU A 372 -33.54 1.39 -4.37
CA GLU A 372 -34.00 0.14 -3.77
C GLU A 372 -35.51 0.14 -3.52
N ARG A 373 -36.05 1.25 -3.01
CA ARG A 373 -37.50 1.40 -2.78
C ARG A 373 -38.29 1.59 -4.08
N MET A 374 -37.75 2.34 -5.03
CA MET A 374 -38.44 2.66 -6.29
C MET A 374 -38.64 1.45 -7.19
N GLN A 375 -37.76 0.45 -7.11
CA GLN A 375 -37.90 -0.79 -7.90
C GLN A 375 -39.18 -1.58 -7.60
N MET A 376 -39.90 -1.27 -6.52
CA MET A 376 -41.19 -1.89 -6.21
C MET A 376 -42.34 -1.36 -7.10
N TYR A 377 -42.21 -0.17 -7.67
CA TYR A 377 -43.24 0.48 -8.47
C TYR A 377 -43.11 0.11 -9.96
N GLN A 378 -44.24 -0.09 -10.64
CA GLN A 378 -44.27 -0.62 -12.02
C GLN A 378 -44.90 0.32 -13.04
N ASP A 379 -45.45 1.45 -12.59
CA ASP A 379 -46.02 2.48 -13.46
C ASP A 379 -44.95 3.19 -14.29
N ALA A 380 -45.38 3.80 -15.40
CA ALA A 380 -44.48 4.40 -16.39
C ALA A 380 -43.70 5.60 -15.82
N GLU A 381 -44.32 6.41 -14.95
CA GLU A 381 -43.68 7.57 -14.34
C GLU A 381 -42.57 7.14 -13.38
N SER A 382 -42.85 6.17 -12.49
CA SER A 382 -41.85 5.60 -11.59
C SER A 382 -40.67 4.98 -12.32
N LYS A 383 -40.91 4.29 -13.45
CA LYS A 383 -39.84 3.72 -14.29
C LYS A 383 -38.96 4.78 -14.92
N GLN A 384 -39.55 5.90 -15.35
CA GLN A 384 -38.79 7.02 -15.90
C GLN A 384 -37.88 7.65 -14.83
N VAL A 385 -38.43 7.91 -13.63
CA VAL A 385 -37.65 8.43 -12.48
C VAL A 385 -36.53 7.46 -12.09
N LEU A 386 -36.80 6.16 -12.09
CA LEU A 386 -35.79 5.14 -11.79
C LEU A 386 -34.60 5.22 -12.76
N LEU A 387 -34.86 5.37 -14.07
CA LEU A 387 -33.80 5.51 -15.08
C LEU A 387 -32.98 6.78 -14.89
N GLU A 388 -33.63 7.90 -14.57
CA GLU A 388 -32.96 9.17 -14.29
C GLU A 388 -32.04 9.07 -13.06
N TRP A 389 -32.53 8.48 -11.97
CA TRP A 389 -31.73 8.25 -10.76
C TRP A 389 -30.61 7.23 -10.96
N MET A 390 -30.80 6.21 -11.82
CA MET A 390 -29.72 5.29 -12.18
C MET A 390 -28.59 6.02 -12.91
N LYS A 391 -28.93 6.93 -13.84
CA LYS A 391 -27.96 7.76 -14.57
C LYS A 391 -27.24 8.71 -13.62
N GLU A 392 -27.98 9.45 -12.79
CA GLU A 392 -27.41 10.36 -11.80
C GLU A 392 -26.45 9.63 -10.85
N ARG A 393 -26.83 8.43 -10.39
CA ARG A 393 -25.94 7.59 -9.56
C ARG A 393 -24.65 7.22 -10.26
N GLN A 394 -24.68 6.95 -11.57
CA GLN A 394 -23.46 6.67 -12.34
C GLN A 394 -22.57 7.92 -12.47
N GLU A 395 -23.16 9.10 -12.69
CA GLU A 395 -22.44 10.36 -12.76
C GLU A 395 -21.73 10.69 -11.43
N ILE A 396 -22.44 10.55 -10.30
CA ILE A 396 -21.87 10.76 -8.96
C ILE A 396 -20.76 9.76 -8.67
N ARG A 397 -20.92 8.49 -9.09
CA ARG A 397 -19.88 7.46 -8.97
C ARG A 397 -18.60 7.85 -9.71
N SER A 398 -18.74 8.34 -10.94
CA SER A 398 -17.62 8.81 -11.75
C SER A 398 -16.95 10.02 -11.10
N LEU A 399 -17.74 11.01 -10.68
CA LEU A 399 -17.26 12.20 -9.97
C LEU A 399 -16.44 11.81 -8.75
N THR A 400 -17.00 10.98 -7.88
CA THR A 400 -16.37 10.55 -6.61
C THR A 400 -15.08 9.77 -6.84
N LYS A 401 -15.04 8.92 -7.88
CA LYS A 401 -13.82 8.21 -8.29
C LYS A 401 -12.73 9.21 -8.71
N ASN A 402 -13.09 10.20 -9.54
CA ASN A 402 -12.14 11.14 -10.14
C ASN A 402 -11.57 12.17 -9.16
N LEU A 403 -12.14 12.31 -7.96
CA LEU A 403 -11.56 13.12 -6.88
C LEU A 403 -10.21 12.56 -6.38
N PHE A 404 -9.95 11.27 -6.60
CA PHE A 404 -8.65 10.64 -6.33
C PHE A 404 -7.79 10.69 -7.60
N ASN A 405 -7.34 9.53 -8.06
CA ASN A 405 -6.68 9.40 -9.35
C ASN A 405 -7.74 9.36 -10.47
N PRO A 406 -7.66 10.21 -11.51
CA PRO A 406 -8.64 10.21 -12.60
C PRO A 406 -8.74 8.87 -13.36
N GLN A 407 -7.60 8.20 -13.56
CA GLN A 407 -7.50 6.96 -14.31
C GLN A 407 -8.04 5.78 -13.49
N PHE A 408 -7.59 5.64 -12.24
CA PHE A 408 -7.79 4.43 -11.43
C PHE A 408 -8.58 4.69 -10.13
N GLY A 409 -8.79 5.92 -9.68
CA GLY A 409 -9.49 6.26 -8.44
C GLY A 409 -8.67 5.99 -7.17
N SER A 410 -9.35 5.77 -6.04
CA SER A 410 -8.74 5.45 -4.75
C SER A 410 -7.96 4.13 -4.78
N ILE A 411 -6.79 4.05 -4.14
CA ILE A 411 -6.04 2.80 -3.94
C ILE A 411 -6.82 1.78 -3.09
N PHE A 412 -7.76 2.24 -2.27
CA PHE A 412 -8.46 1.39 -1.31
C PHE A 412 -9.82 0.87 -1.80
N ARG A 413 -10.46 1.52 -2.78
CA ARG A 413 -11.85 1.20 -3.14
C ARG A 413 -12.14 1.20 -4.65
N THR A 414 -12.98 0.25 -5.09
CA THR A 414 -13.59 0.17 -6.42
C THR A 414 -15.08 0.51 -6.33
N PHE A 415 -15.38 1.81 -6.26
CA PHE A 415 -16.71 2.35 -5.92
C PHE A 415 -17.23 1.86 -4.56
N HIS A 416 -17.81 0.66 -4.49
CA HIS A 416 -18.39 0.08 -3.27
C HIS A 416 -17.45 -0.95 -2.63
N ASN A 417 -16.78 -1.78 -3.44
CA ASN A 417 -15.95 -2.87 -2.94
C ASN A 417 -14.55 -2.40 -2.53
N PRO A 418 -13.93 -3.04 -1.54
CA PRO A 418 -12.51 -2.86 -1.29
C PRO A 418 -11.70 -3.34 -2.51
N THR A 419 -10.58 -2.69 -2.79
CA THR A 419 -9.62 -3.16 -3.79
C THR A 419 -8.97 -4.47 -3.35
N TYR A 420 -8.36 -5.18 -4.30
CA TYR A 420 -7.52 -6.33 -3.99
C TYR A 420 -6.34 -5.94 -3.07
N PHE A 421 -5.81 -4.71 -3.22
CA PHE A 421 -4.84 -4.11 -2.28
C PHE A 421 -5.41 -4.01 -0.86
N SER A 422 -6.60 -3.39 -0.68
CA SER A 422 -7.25 -3.28 0.63
C SER A 422 -7.49 -4.63 1.29
N ARG A 423 -7.95 -5.63 0.53
CA ARG A 423 -8.13 -6.98 1.05
C ARG A 423 -6.83 -7.54 1.63
N ARG A 424 -5.70 -7.32 0.95
CA ARG A 424 -4.37 -7.77 1.39
C ARG A 424 -3.88 -6.96 2.60
N LEU A 425 -4.08 -5.64 2.59
CA LEU A 425 -3.75 -4.76 3.71
C LEU A 425 -4.44 -5.24 5.00
N VAL A 426 -5.77 -5.38 4.97
CA VAL A 426 -6.56 -5.84 6.13
C VAL A 426 -6.15 -7.24 6.58
N ARG A 427 -5.73 -8.10 5.65
CA ARG A 427 -5.34 -9.48 5.93
C ARG A 427 -3.95 -9.60 6.56
N PHE A 428 -3.03 -8.67 6.29
CA PHE A 428 -1.61 -8.78 6.65
C PHE A 428 -1.12 -7.73 7.63
N SER A 429 -1.96 -6.79 8.04
CA SER A 429 -1.63 -5.80 9.07
C SER A 429 -2.66 -5.76 10.18
N ASP A 430 -2.18 -5.71 11.43
CA ASP A 430 -3.02 -5.42 12.59
C ASP A 430 -3.42 -3.95 12.62
N ILE A 431 -2.45 -3.08 12.29
CA ILE A 431 -2.61 -1.64 12.18
C ILE A 431 -1.97 -1.13 10.90
N TYR A 432 -2.45 0.01 10.40
CA TYR A 432 -1.82 0.70 9.29
C TYR A 432 -1.91 2.21 9.48
N MET A 433 -0.96 2.93 8.88
CA MET A 433 -0.79 4.37 9.03
C MET A 433 -0.04 4.97 7.84
N ALA A 434 -0.10 6.29 7.68
CA ALA A 434 0.62 6.98 6.60
C ALA A 434 2.14 7.04 6.82
N SER A 435 2.56 7.18 8.08
CA SER A 435 3.97 7.26 8.47
C SER A 435 4.16 6.76 9.90
N ILE A 436 5.36 6.27 10.20
CA ILE A 436 5.78 5.88 11.56
C ILE A 436 5.62 7.01 12.57
N SER A 437 5.73 8.28 12.12
CA SER A 437 5.51 9.46 12.96
C SER A 437 4.13 9.49 13.61
N CYS A 438 3.12 8.81 13.05
CA CYS A 438 1.79 8.71 13.64
C CYS A 438 1.81 8.11 15.06
N LEU A 439 2.82 7.30 15.42
CA LEU A 439 3.00 6.77 16.78
C LEU A 439 3.22 7.87 17.82
N LEU A 440 3.69 9.05 17.43
CA LEU A 440 3.87 10.18 18.34
C LEU A 440 2.53 10.70 18.89
N ASN A 441 1.42 10.46 18.18
CA ASN A 441 0.08 10.93 18.58
C ASN A 441 -0.60 10.07 19.65
N TYR A 442 -0.01 8.94 20.04
CA TYR A 442 -0.62 7.97 20.96
C TYR A 442 0.28 7.70 22.15
N ASP A 443 -0.28 7.33 23.30
CA ASP A 443 0.50 6.84 24.44
C ASP A 443 1.16 5.49 24.11
N VAL A 444 2.30 5.18 24.73
CA VAL A 444 2.99 3.88 24.51
C VAL A 444 2.21 2.68 25.05
N ASN A 445 1.18 2.90 25.87
CA ASN A 445 0.24 1.88 26.35
C ASN A 445 -1.13 1.97 25.65
N PHE A 446 -1.25 2.78 24.61
CA PHE A 446 -2.51 2.93 23.89
C PHE A 446 -2.97 1.59 23.30
N THR A 447 -4.27 1.32 23.42
CA THR A 447 -4.89 0.14 22.81
C THR A 447 -5.78 0.57 21.66
N PHE A 448 -5.50 0.04 20.48
CA PHE A 448 -6.32 0.25 19.31
C PHE A 448 -7.38 -0.83 19.22
N TYR A 449 -8.62 -0.41 18.97
CA TYR A 449 -9.76 -1.29 18.78
C TYR A 449 -10.26 -1.17 17.33
N PRO A 450 -10.48 -2.28 16.62
CA PRO A 450 -11.02 -2.24 15.28
C PRO A 450 -12.48 -1.79 15.30
N ARG A 451 -12.88 -1.03 14.29
CA ARG A 451 -14.28 -0.64 14.13
C ARG A 451 -15.11 -1.87 13.73
N ARG A 452 -16.16 -2.17 14.49
CA ARG A 452 -17.12 -3.23 14.14
C ARG A 452 -17.82 -2.88 12.83
N THR A 453 -17.48 -3.61 11.77
CA THR A 453 -18.16 -3.48 10.47
C THR A 453 -19.40 -4.36 10.49
N PRO A 454 -20.63 -3.81 10.42
CA PRO A 454 -21.83 -4.63 10.43
C PRO A 454 -21.89 -5.50 9.18
N LEU A 455 -22.32 -6.76 9.33
CA LEU A 455 -22.67 -7.62 8.21
C LEU A 455 -23.95 -7.09 7.53
N GLN A 456 -24.20 -7.47 6.27
CA GLN A 456 -25.36 -6.96 5.51
C GLN A 456 -26.73 -7.26 6.15
N HIS A 457 -26.82 -8.29 6.99
CA HIS A 457 -28.04 -8.65 7.72
C HIS A 457 -28.08 -8.09 9.16
N GLU A 458 -27.03 -7.37 9.59
CA GLU A 458 -26.99 -6.72 10.88
C GLU A 458 -27.54 -5.30 10.75
N ALA A 459 -28.39 -4.91 11.69
CA ALA A 459 -28.84 -3.52 11.75
C ALA A 459 -27.61 -2.59 11.88
N PRO A 460 -27.54 -1.50 11.10
CA PRO A 460 -26.49 -0.51 11.26
C PRO A 460 -26.71 0.23 12.59
N LEU A 461 -26.20 -0.35 13.69
CA LEU A 461 -26.16 0.29 15.01
C LEU A 461 -25.33 1.59 15.01
N TRP A 462 -24.58 1.83 13.94
CA TRP A 462 -23.73 3.01 13.75
C TRP A 462 -24.48 4.33 13.67
N MET A 463 -25.80 4.34 13.42
CA MET A 463 -26.57 5.56 13.60
C MET A 463 -26.69 5.93 15.09
N ASP A 464 -26.69 5.01 16.05
CA ASP A 464 -26.86 5.40 17.47
C ASP A 464 -25.58 5.96 18.14
N GLN A 465 -24.39 5.74 17.58
CA GLN A 465 -23.15 6.36 18.10
C GLN A 465 -22.89 7.79 17.56
N LEU A 466 -23.62 8.22 16.54
CA LEU A 466 -23.51 9.58 15.96
C LEU A 466 -24.87 10.32 15.88
N CYS A 467 -25.99 9.64 16.07
CA CYS A 467 -27.34 10.18 16.04
C CYS A 467 -28.08 9.77 17.32
N THR A 468 -28.01 10.61 18.34
CA THR A 468 -29.14 10.72 19.27
C THR A 468 -30.31 11.32 18.47
N GLY A 469 -31.09 10.44 17.83
CA GLY A 469 -32.35 10.79 17.18
C GLY A 469 -32.48 10.32 15.74
N CYS A 470 -32.78 9.04 15.51
CA CYS A 470 -34.07 8.64 14.91
C CYS A 470 -34.24 7.12 14.80
N MET A 471 -35.38 6.68 15.34
CA MET A 471 -36.12 5.43 15.09
C MET A 471 -35.68 4.16 15.83
N LYS A 472 -36.26 4.06 17.04
CA LYS A 472 -36.72 2.86 17.77
C LYS A 472 -36.48 1.52 17.10
N THR A 473 -35.43 0.83 17.54
CA THR A 473 -35.47 -0.63 17.66
C THR A 473 -36.15 -0.97 19.00
N PRO A 474 -37.06 -1.95 19.06
CA PRO A 474 -37.86 -2.24 20.26
C PRO A 474 -37.06 -2.86 21.43
N PHE A 475 -35.76 -3.11 21.28
CA PHE A 475 -34.93 -3.77 22.30
C PHE A 475 -33.91 -2.86 22.99
N LEU A 476 -33.85 -1.57 22.64
CA LEU A 476 -32.88 -0.64 23.24
C LEU A 476 -33.36 -0.04 24.58
N GLU A 477 -34.65 -0.15 24.92
CA GLU A 477 -35.15 0.24 26.25
C GLU A 477 -34.64 -0.68 27.37
N GLU A 478 -34.26 -1.93 27.08
CA GLU A 478 -33.73 -2.87 28.08
C GLU A 478 -32.22 -2.74 28.34
N MET A 479 -31.45 -2.11 27.44
CA MET A 479 -30.00 -1.98 27.60
C MET A 479 -29.57 -0.87 28.59
N VAL A 480 -30.51 -0.05 29.07
CA VAL A 480 -30.26 0.97 30.12
C VAL A 480 -29.94 0.33 31.48
N HIS A 481 -30.14 -0.99 31.64
CA HIS A 481 -29.90 -1.71 32.88
C HIS A 481 -28.60 -2.52 32.95
N ILE A 482 -27.75 -2.50 31.92
CA ILE A 482 -26.46 -3.19 31.95
C ILE A 482 -25.38 -2.17 32.31
N ARG A 483 -25.06 -2.09 33.61
CA ARG A 483 -23.93 -1.35 34.18
C ARG A 483 -22.64 -2.17 34.14
#